data_AF-A0A7W1J5L8-F1
#
_entry.id   AF-A0A7W1J5L8-F1
#
_cell.length_a   1.000
_cell.length_b   1.000
_cell.length_c   1.000
_cell.angle_alpha   90.00
_cell.angle_beta   90.00
_cell.angle_gamma   90.00
#
_symmetry.space_group_name_H-M   'P 1'
#
loop_
_entity.id
_entity.type
_entity.pdbx_description
1 polymer ?
#
loop_
_entity_poly.entity_id
_entity_poly.type
_entity_poly.pdbx_seq_one_letter_code
_entity_poly.pdbx_strand_id
1 'polypeptide(L)'
;MNFKRSNLYFLFLIFCLLGLSSNLEAQKLKQLLESGDKAFADNDFFGASLYYNQAILQDSSDIAIQYKYADASRLNYDFEIADHWYAKVFKADAQGKLYPECLFWLASIKKDKGNYKDAKKMFDKYAKKNKKKKDNYFVKKAIQEVAACDYAQLLIATPDKSTIIIHLDTMVNSKVSEYAPVQVDSLLYFSSLRDGTDRDKKNKINYNKIYTSFQEDSIKFQKAKELDSLFNREGMHNANTAFNTNFTKVYITRCEQKNSQDFVCEIYSSDFKNGHWQSLTKLPSEINAKGSNNTQPAIGFLGEDEALFFASNRPGGEGKMDIWYSKINKDGSFERPVNAGKKVNTLDDEITPFFCKPCGELFFSSTWH
;
A
#
# COMPACT_ATOMS: atom_id res chain seq x y z
N MET A 1 -60.09 -4.32 44.70
CA MET A 1 -59.89 -3.77 43.34
C MET A 1 -58.58 -2.98 43.16
N ASN A 2 -57.66 -2.93 44.14
CA ASN A 2 -56.43 -2.11 44.07
C ASN A 2 -55.17 -2.88 43.64
N PHE A 3 -55.15 -4.21 43.68
CA PHE A 3 -53.98 -5.01 43.29
C PHE A 3 -53.73 -5.05 41.77
N LYS A 4 -54.76 -4.94 40.92
CA LYS A 4 -54.61 -4.94 39.46
C LYS A 4 -54.05 -3.63 38.88
N ARG A 5 -54.24 -2.49 39.55
CA ARG A 5 -53.72 -1.18 39.09
C ARG A 5 -52.22 -1.03 39.34
N SER A 6 -51.70 -1.53 40.46
CA SER A 6 -50.27 -1.48 40.78
C SER A 6 -49.40 -2.24 39.76
N ASN A 7 -49.83 -3.44 39.36
CA ASN A 7 -49.12 -4.23 38.35
C ASN A 7 -49.10 -3.57 36.96
N LEU A 8 -50.12 -2.78 36.62
CA LEU A 8 -50.20 -2.08 35.34
C LEU A 8 -49.22 -0.89 35.28
N TYR A 9 -49.07 -0.14 36.38
CA TYR A 9 -48.07 0.93 36.48
C TYR A 9 -46.65 0.38 36.50
N PHE A 10 -46.41 -0.76 37.16
CA PHE A 10 -45.10 -1.42 37.17
C PHE A 10 -44.71 -1.94 35.77
N LEU A 11 -45.64 -2.57 35.05
CA LEU A 11 -45.43 -3.00 33.65
C LEU A 11 -45.20 -1.81 32.70
N PHE A 12 -45.92 -0.70 32.90
CA PHE A 12 -45.71 0.54 32.13
C PHE A 12 -44.34 1.17 32.41
N LEU A 13 -43.88 1.17 33.67
CA LEU A 13 -42.56 1.70 34.05
C LEU A 13 -41.42 0.84 33.49
N ILE A 14 -41.57 -0.49 33.50
CA ILE A 14 -40.65 -1.42 32.82
C ILE A 14 -40.65 -1.17 31.31
N PHE A 15 -41.82 -1.00 30.69
CA PHE A 15 -41.93 -0.69 29.25
C PHE A 15 -41.27 0.64 28.89
N CYS A 16 -41.45 1.68 29.72
CA CYS A 16 -40.77 2.97 29.54
C CYS A 16 -39.25 2.88 29.75
N LEU A 17 -38.78 2.10 30.72
CA LEU A 17 -37.34 1.88 30.95
C LEU A 17 -36.68 1.08 29.82
N LEU A 18 -37.36 0.05 29.29
CA LEU A 18 -36.93 -0.69 28.10
C LEU A 18 -36.97 0.17 26.82
N GLY A 19 -37.93 1.10 26.72
CA GLY A 19 -37.99 2.10 25.65
C GLY A 19 -36.88 3.14 25.73
N LEU A 20 -36.40 3.50 26.92
CA LEU A 20 -35.28 4.42 27.11
C LEU A 20 -33.93 3.77 26.80
N SER A 21 -33.72 2.50 27.18
CA SER A 21 -32.47 1.78 26.91
C SER A 21 -32.25 1.51 25.42
N SER A 22 -33.31 1.15 24.68
CA SER A 22 -33.24 0.91 23.24
C SER A 22 -32.90 2.17 22.42
N ASN A 23 -33.40 3.34 22.84
CA ASN A 23 -33.06 4.62 22.21
C ASN A 23 -31.59 5.02 22.43
N LEU A 24 -31.02 4.74 23.61
CA LEU A 24 -29.61 5.02 23.91
C LEU A 24 -28.66 4.11 23.10
N GLU A 25 -28.99 2.82 22.97
CA GLU A 25 -28.21 1.88 22.15
C GLU A 25 -28.25 2.26 20.66
N ALA A 26 -29.42 2.62 20.12
CA ALA A 26 -29.55 3.09 18.75
C ALA A 26 -28.76 4.38 18.50
N GLN A 27 -28.75 5.32 19.45
CA GLN A 27 -27.97 6.56 19.35
C GLN A 27 -26.46 6.28 19.36
N LYS A 28 -26.00 5.37 20.22
CA LYS A 28 -24.60 4.95 20.28
C LYS A 28 -24.15 4.28 18.98
N LEU A 29 -24.94 3.35 18.43
CA LEU A 29 -24.64 2.69 17.16
C LEU A 29 -24.51 3.71 16.03
N LYS A 30 -25.44 4.66 15.94
CA LYS A 30 -25.39 5.73 14.94
C LYS A 30 -24.09 6.54 15.05
N GLN A 31 -23.69 6.94 16.26
CA GLN A 31 -22.45 7.70 16.47
C GLN A 31 -21.20 6.91 16.09
N LEU A 32 -21.16 5.60 16.36
CA LEU A 32 -20.06 4.73 15.95
C LEU A 32 -19.94 4.65 14.43
N LEU A 33 -21.07 4.50 13.73
CA LEU A 33 -21.10 4.45 12.27
C LEU A 33 -20.67 5.78 11.66
N GLU A 34 -21.15 6.92 12.17
CA GLU A 34 -20.72 8.25 11.70
C GLU A 34 -19.21 8.47 11.91
N SER A 35 -18.67 8.02 13.05
CA SER A 35 -17.22 8.14 13.32
C SER A 35 -16.40 7.24 12.41
N GLY A 36 -16.86 6.00 12.18
CA GLY A 36 -16.21 5.07 11.25
C GLY A 36 -16.26 5.57 9.81
N ASP A 37 -17.41 6.08 9.36
CA ASP A 37 -17.58 6.63 8.01
C ASP A 37 -16.68 7.86 7.79
N LYS A 38 -16.53 8.71 8.81
CA LYS A 38 -15.61 9.84 8.76
C LYS A 38 -14.16 9.36 8.66
N ALA A 39 -13.73 8.45 9.52
CA ALA A 39 -12.37 7.90 9.48
C ALA A 39 -12.07 7.23 8.13
N PHE A 40 -13.05 6.51 7.56
CA PHE A 40 -12.94 5.89 6.24
C PHE A 40 -12.79 6.93 5.13
N ALA A 41 -13.58 8.02 5.18
CA ALA A 41 -13.48 9.12 4.23
C ALA A 41 -12.14 9.88 4.32
N ASP A 42 -11.54 9.91 5.51
CA ASP A 42 -10.21 10.47 5.77
C ASP A 42 -9.07 9.47 5.44
N ASN A 43 -9.37 8.32 4.82
CA ASN A 43 -8.46 7.21 4.52
C ASN A 43 -7.79 6.56 5.76
N ASP A 44 -8.26 6.86 6.97
CA ASP A 44 -7.87 6.15 8.20
C ASP A 44 -8.65 4.83 8.31
N PHE A 45 -8.29 3.87 7.46
CA PHE A 45 -8.95 2.56 7.42
C PHE A 45 -8.75 1.74 8.69
N PHE A 46 -7.61 1.90 9.38
CA PHE A 46 -7.40 1.30 10.69
C PHE A 46 -8.38 1.87 11.71
N GLY A 47 -8.45 3.20 11.86
CA GLY A 47 -9.40 3.86 12.76
C GLY A 47 -10.86 3.52 12.42
N ALA A 48 -11.22 3.53 11.13
CA ALA A 48 -12.54 3.11 10.66
C ALA A 48 -12.86 1.67 11.09
N SER A 49 -11.92 0.74 10.94
CA SER A 49 -12.10 -0.65 11.36
C SER A 49 -12.34 -0.78 12.87
N LEU A 50 -11.73 0.07 13.71
CA LEU A 50 -11.97 0.07 15.16
C LEU A 50 -13.39 0.52 15.51
N TYR A 51 -13.93 1.53 14.82
CA TYR A 51 -15.30 1.97 15.02
C TYR A 51 -16.32 0.95 14.51
N TYR A 52 -16.10 0.38 13.32
CA TYR A 52 -16.98 -0.64 12.77
C TYR A 52 -16.95 -1.94 13.56
N ASN A 53 -15.82 -2.30 14.18
CA ASN A 53 -15.77 -3.40 15.14
C ASN A 53 -16.68 -3.14 16.35
N GLN A 54 -16.69 -1.92 16.88
CA GLN A 54 -17.61 -1.58 17.97
C GLN A 54 -19.08 -1.61 17.52
N ALA A 55 -19.36 -1.17 16.29
CA ALA A 55 -20.71 -1.18 15.72
C ALA A 55 -21.22 -2.62 15.49
N ILE A 56 -20.39 -3.53 14.95
CA ILE A 56 -20.78 -4.92 14.67
C ILE A 56 -21.04 -5.71 15.96
N LEU A 57 -20.46 -5.29 17.09
CA LEU A 57 -20.76 -5.85 18.41
C LEU A 57 -22.14 -5.43 18.94
N GLN A 58 -22.71 -4.31 18.45
CA GLN A 58 -24.08 -3.89 18.80
C GLN A 58 -25.12 -4.61 17.93
N ASP A 59 -24.88 -4.68 16.62
CA ASP A 59 -25.72 -5.42 15.69
C ASP A 59 -24.87 -6.15 14.65
N SER A 60 -24.62 -7.44 14.90
CA SER A 60 -23.85 -8.28 13.98
C SER A 60 -24.66 -8.80 12.80
N SER A 61 -25.98 -8.56 12.77
CA SER A 61 -26.89 -9.05 11.74
C SER A 61 -27.08 -8.09 10.57
N ASP A 62 -26.82 -6.79 10.80
CA ASP A 62 -26.91 -5.76 9.77
C ASP A 62 -25.82 -5.94 8.70
N ILE A 63 -26.25 -6.28 7.48
CA ILE A 63 -25.38 -6.52 6.33
C ILE A 63 -24.56 -5.28 5.93
N ALA A 64 -25.05 -4.06 6.19
CA ALA A 64 -24.33 -2.83 5.89
C ALA A 64 -23.16 -2.62 6.85
N ILE A 65 -23.35 -2.90 8.13
CA ILE A 65 -22.26 -2.85 9.11
C ILE A 65 -21.22 -3.92 8.79
N GLN A 66 -21.66 -5.13 8.43
CA GLN A 66 -20.76 -6.21 8.00
C GLN A 66 -19.91 -5.78 6.80
N TYR A 67 -20.52 -5.18 5.77
CA TYR A 67 -19.80 -4.73 4.58
C TYR A 67 -18.81 -3.61 4.92
N LYS A 68 -19.23 -2.58 5.67
CA LYS A 68 -18.35 -1.48 6.10
C LYS A 68 -17.15 -1.99 6.88
N TYR A 69 -17.37 -2.91 7.81
CA TYR A 69 -16.27 -3.49 8.58
C TYR A 69 -15.32 -4.31 7.71
N ALA A 70 -15.88 -5.17 6.84
CA ALA A 70 -15.09 -5.96 5.92
C ALA A 70 -14.23 -5.08 4.99
N ASP A 71 -14.78 -3.96 4.52
CA ASP A 71 -14.11 -3.08 3.58
C ASP A 71 -12.99 -2.27 4.23
N ALA A 72 -13.23 -1.73 5.43
CA ALA A 72 -12.19 -1.06 6.21
C ALA A 72 -11.06 -2.03 6.57
N SER A 73 -11.40 -3.26 7.00
CA SER A 73 -10.42 -4.30 7.28
C SER A 73 -9.60 -4.69 6.05
N ARG A 74 -10.24 -4.83 4.88
CA ARG A 74 -9.55 -5.10 3.61
C ARG A 74 -8.53 -4.01 3.26
N LEU A 75 -8.95 -2.75 3.35
CA LEU A 75 -8.10 -1.59 3.01
C LEU A 75 -6.96 -1.36 4.03
N ASN A 76 -7.10 -1.88 5.24
CA ASN A 76 -6.04 -1.89 6.25
C ASN A 76 -5.28 -3.24 6.35
N TYR A 77 -5.41 -4.13 5.36
CA TYR A 77 -4.69 -5.42 5.29
C TYR A 77 -5.01 -6.42 6.41
N ASP A 78 -6.13 -6.24 7.13
CA ASP A 78 -6.66 -7.25 8.07
C ASP A 78 -7.53 -8.26 7.30
N PHE A 79 -6.84 -9.13 6.57
CA PHE A 79 -7.48 -10.07 5.65
C PHE A 79 -8.30 -11.15 6.34
N GLU A 80 -8.04 -11.47 7.61
CA GLU A 80 -8.84 -12.45 8.35
C GLU A 80 -10.23 -11.91 8.68
N ILE A 81 -10.30 -10.67 9.17
CA ILE A 81 -11.56 -10.00 9.46
C ILE A 81 -12.32 -9.71 8.17
N ALA A 82 -11.61 -9.23 7.14
CA ALA A 82 -12.21 -8.94 5.85
C ALA A 82 -12.82 -10.21 5.22
N ASP A 83 -12.10 -11.33 5.21
CA ASP A 83 -12.58 -12.62 4.68
C ASP A 83 -13.85 -13.09 5.39
N HIS A 84 -13.87 -13.00 6.72
CA HIS A 84 -15.01 -13.42 7.53
C HIS A 84 -16.29 -12.65 7.20
N TRP A 85 -16.21 -11.31 7.21
CA TRP A 85 -17.39 -10.47 7.03
C TRP A 85 -17.83 -10.38 5.58
N TYR A 86 -16.90 -10.32 4.62
CA TYR A 86 -17.28 -10.41 3.21
C TYR A 86 -17.94 -11.74 2.86
N ALA A 87 -17.51 -12.86 3.45
CA ALA A 87 -18.17 -14.15 3.24
C ALA A 87 -19.62 -14.16 3.77
N LYS A 88 -19.88 -13.51 4.92
CA LYS A 88 -21.25 -13.34 5.45
C LYS A 88 -22.11 -12.45 4.55
N VAL A 89 -21.57 -11.31 4.10
CA VAL A 89 -22.27 -10.43 3.16
C VAL A 89 -22.58 -11.15 1.86
N PHE A 90 -21.62 -11.88 1.28
CA PHE A 90 -21.84 -12.64 0.06
C PHE A 90 -22.89 -13.75 0.24
N LYS A 91 -22.97 -14.38 1.42
CA LYS A 91 -24.01 -15.37 1.71
C LYS A 91 -25.41 -14.73 1.75
N ALA A 92 -25.53 -13.55 2.34
CA ALA A 92 -26.79 -12.82 2.45
C ALA A 92 -27.21 -12.12 1.14
N ASP A 93 -26.25 -11.66 0.34
CA ASP A 93 -26.44 -11.01 -0.96
C ASP A 93 -25.74 -11.78 -2.09
N ALA A 94 -26.05 -13.08 -2.22
CA ALA A 94 -25.40 -13.97 -3.20
C ALA A 94 -25.57 -13.51 -4.66
N GLN A 95 -26.63 -12.72 -4.92
CA GLN A 95 -26.89 -12.11 -6.22
C GLN A 95 -26.26 -10.73 -6.38
N GLY A 96 -25.51 -10.21 -5.40
CA GLY A 96 -24.81 -8.93 -5.46
C GLY A 96 -25.74 -7.78 -5.86
N LYS A 97 -26.95 -7.74 -5.30
CA LYS A 97 -27.93 -6.67 -5.57
C LYS A 97 -27.63 -5.43 -4.75
N LEU A 98 -27.16 -5.61 -3.51
CA LEU A 98 -26.80 -4.54 -2.59
C LEU A 98 -25.32 -4.19 -2.75
N TYR A 99 -24.46 -5.19 -2.85
CA TYR A 99 -23.01 -5.04 -2.96
C TYR A 99 -22.47 -5.79 -4.17
N PRO A 100 -22.56 -5.22 -5.39
CA PRO A 100 -22.21 -5.93 -6.63
C PRO A 100 -20.76 -6.42 -6.65
N GLU A 101 -19.83 -5.65 -6.09
CA GLU A 101 -18.40 -5.93 -6.03
C GLU A 101 -17.97 -6.84 -4.86
N CYS A 102 -18.87 -7.20 -3.93
CA CYS A 102 -18.53 -8.03 -2.77
C CYS A 102 -17.84 -9.36 -3.16
N LEU A 103 -18.33 -10.02 -4.21
CA LEU A 103 -17.71 -11.26 -4.70
C LEU A 103 -16.29 -11.03 -5.25
N PHE A 104 -16.04 -9.89 -5.89
CA PHE A 104 -14.72 -9.52 -6.41
C PHE A 104 -13.74 -9.29 -5.25
N TRP A 105 -14.14 -8.51 -4.24
CA TRP A 105 -13.29 -8.23 -3.08
C TRP A 105 -12.99 -9.48 -2.26
N LEU A 106 -14.00 -10.33 -2.04
CA LEU A 106 -13.78 -11.61 -1.37
C LEU A 106 -12.82 -12.51 -2.16
N ALA A 107 -12.89 -12.52 -3.50
CA ALA A 107 -11.94 -13.25 -4.34
C ALA A 107 -10.50 -12.70 -4.21
N SER A 108 -10.33 -11.37 -4.15
CA SER A 108 -9.03 -10.73 -3.91
C SER A 108 -8.44 -11.17 -2.57
N ILE A 109 -9.24 -11.15 -1.50
CA ILE A 109 -8.80 -11.59 -0.18
C ILE A 109 -8.41 -13.08 -0.19
N LYS A 110 -9.16 -13.93 -0.90
CA LYS A 110 -8.76 -15.33 -1.07
C LYS A 110 -7.41 -15.46 -1.76
N LYS A 111 -7.12 -14.65 -2.79
CA LYS A 111 -5.82 -14.63 -3.48
C LYS A 111 -4.72 -14.18 -2.52
N ASP A 112 -4.92 -13.09 -1.79
CA ASP A 112 -3.92 -12.53 -0.85
C ASP A 112 -3.58 -13.50 0.28
N LYS A 113 -4.54 -14.33 0.69
CA LYS A 113 -4.35 -15.43 1.64
C LYS A 113 -3.74 -16.70 1.03
N GLY A 114 -3.34 -16.68 -0.25
CA GLY A 114 -2.78 -17.82 -0.96
C GLY A 114 -3.79 -18.88 -1.41
N ASN A 115 -5.09 -18.64 -1.26
CA ASN A 115 -6.16 -19.57 -1.64
C ASN A 115 -6.54 -19.42 -3.13
N TYR A 116 -5.55 -19.54 -4.02
CA TYR A 116 -5.66 -19.23 -5.45
C TYR A 116 -6.76 -20.01 -6.17
N LYS A 117 -7.01 -21.27 -5.80
CA LYS A 117 -8.05 -22.11 -6.42
C LYS A 117 -9.46 -21.53 -6.19
N ASP A 118 -9.73 -21.03 -4.99
CA ASP A 118 -11.03 -20.46 -4.66
C ASP A 118 -11.15 -19.03 -5.17
N ALA A 119 -10.08 -18.23 -5.07
CA ALA A 119 -10.00 -16.92 -5.70
C ALA A 119 -10.33 -16.99 -7.20
N LYS A 120 -9.70 -17.90 -7.94
CA LYS A 120 -9.96 -18.14 -9.38
C LYS A 120 -11.44 -18.39 -9.65
N LYS A 121 -12.07 -19.31 -8.93
CA LYS A 121 -13.50 -19.64 -9.12
C LYS A 121 -14.39 -18.42 -8.90
N MET A 122 -14.07 -17.61 -7.90
CA MET A 122 -14.86 -16.44 -7.52
C MET A 122 -14.69 -15.30 -8.52
N PHE A 123 -13.47 -15.02 -8.98
CA PHE A 123 -13.21 -14.07 -10.06
C PHE A 123 -13.88 -14.49 -11.36
N ASP A 124 -13.76 -15.76 -11.76
CA ASP A 124 -14.42 -16.30 -12.95
C ASP A 124 -15.95 -16.17 -12.85
N LYS A 125 -16.53 -16.48 -11.68
CA LYS A 125 -17.96 -16.29 -11.41
C LYS A 125 -18.36 -14.81 -11.54
N TYR A 126 -17.56 -13.89 -10.98
CA TYR A 126 -17.82 -12.46 -11.08
C TYR A 126 -17.77 -11.98 -12.53
N ALA A 127 -16.74 -12.35 -13.29
CA ALA A 127 -16.57 -11.99 -14.70
C ALA A 127 -17.71 -12.53 -15.57
N LYS A 128 -18.07 -13.81 -15.43
CA LYS A 128 -19.18 -14.44 -16.18
C LYS A 128 -20.52 -13.79 -15.91
N LYS A 129 -20.81 -13.48 -14.65
CA LYS A 129 -22.05 -12.80 -14.24
C LYS A 129 -22.15 -11.40 -14.86
N ASN A 130 -21.01 -10.70 -14.98
CA ASN A 130 -20.94 -9.33 -15.48
C ASN A 130 -20.50 -9.23 -16.95
N LYS A 131 -20.53 -10.32 -17.73
CA LYS A 131 -19.99 -10.40 -19.12
C LYS A 131 -20.52 -9.36 -20.11
N LYS A 132 -21.69 -8.74 -19.84
CA LYS A 132 -22.26 -7.67 -20.66
C LYS A 132 -21.56 -6.32 -20.45
N LYS A 133 -20.83 -6.14 -19.34
CA LYS A 133 -20.10 -4.93 -18.96
C LYS A 133 -18.61 -5.08 -19.31
N LYS A 134 -18.29 -5.40 -20.56
CA LYS A 134 -16.90 -5.73 -20.98
C LYS A 134 -15.88 -4.63 -20.69
N ASP A 135 -16.31 -3.37 -20.71
CA ASP A 135 -15.43 -2.23 -20.43
C ASP A 135 -15.31 -1.85 -18.96
N ASN A 136 -16.09 -2.48 -18.08
CA ASN A 136 -16.00 -2.23 -16.65
C ASN A 136 -14.66 -2.74 -16.10
N TYR A 137 -14.01 -1.89 -15.30
CA TYR A 137 -12.72 -2.17 -14.66
C TYR A 137 -12.71 -3.50 -13.91
N PHE A 138 -13.68 -3.75 -13.02
CA PHE A 138 -13.71 -4.98 -12.22
C PHE A 138 -13.89 -6.24 -13.07
N VAL A 139 -14.60 -6.14 -14.20
CA VAL A 139 -14.73 -7.26 -15.14
C VAL A 139 -13.39 -7.56 -15.81
N LYS A 140 -12.68 -6.53 -16.30
CA LYS A 140 -11.35 -6.69 -16.90
C LYS A 140 -10.35 -7.24 -15.88
N LYS A 141 -10.34 -6.66 -14.67
CA LYS A 141 -9.45 -7.08 -13.58
C LYS A 141 -9.76 -8.52 -13.13
N ALA A 142 -11.04 -8.90 -12.99
CA ALA A 142 -11.38 -10.28 -12.64
C ALA A 142 -10.89 -11.30 -13.67
N ILE A 143 -10.93 -10.98 -14.97
CA ILE A 143 -10.39 -11.84 -16.02
C ILE A 143 -8.87 -11.97 -15.89
N GLN A 144 -8.17 -10.86 -15.65
CA GLN A 144 -6.73 -10.86 -15.41
C GLN A 144 -6.37 -11.68 -14.17
N GLU A 145 -7.14 -11.53 -13.09
CA GLU A 145 -6.92 -12.24 -11.83
C GLU A 145 -7.16 -13.75 -11.94
N VAL A 146 -8.04 -14.20 -12.83
CA VAL A 146 -8.17 -15.63 -13.16
C VAL A 146 -6.86 -16.17 -13.73
N ALA A 147 -6.24 -15.44 -14.67
CA ALA A 147 -4.95 -15.83 -15.25
C ALA A 147 -3.81 -15.78 -14.21
N ALA A 148 -3.78 -14.74 -13.37
CA ALA A 148 -2.81 -14.62 -12.28
C ALA A 148 -2.92 -15.79 -11.27
N CYS A 149 -4.15 -16.18 -10.90
CA CYS A 149 -4.36 -17.34 -10.03
C CYS A 149 -3.92 -18.66 -10.68
N ASP A 150 -4.07 -18.81 -11.99
CA ASP A 150 -3.56 -19.98 -12.72
C ASP A 150 -2.03 -20.02 -12.72
N TYR A 151 -1.40 -18.87 -12.96
CA TYR A 151 0.06 -18.76 -12.92
C TYR A 151 0.62 -19.03 -11.52
N ALA A 152 0.01 -18.47 -10.47
CA ALA A 152 0.41 -18.73 -9.09
C ALA A 152 0.32 -20.22 -8.72
N GLN A 153 -0.75 -20.91 -9.13
CA GLN A 153 -0.88 -22.36 -8.91
C GLN A 153 0.19 -23.16 -9.67
N LEU A 154 0.56 -22.74 -10.89
CA LEU A 154 1.65 -23.34 -11.63
C LEU A 154 2.98 -23.17 -10.88
N LEU A 155 3.32 -21.95 -10.44
CA LEU A 155 4.56 -21.67 -9.69
C LEU A 155 4.66 -22.48 -8.39
N ILE A 156 3.54 -22.70 -7.70
CA ILE A 156 3.50 -23.56 -6.50
C ILE A 156 3.77 -25.04 -6.86
N ALA A 157 3.22 -25.50 -7.98
CA ALA A 157 3.43 -26.88 -8.44
C ALA A 157 4.85 -27.11 -9.00
N THR A 158 5.47 -26.07 -9.55
CA THR A 158 6.81 -26.09 -10.14
C THR A 158 7.69 -25.00 -9.54
N PRO A 159 8.04 -25.10 -8.25
CA PRO A 159 8.84 -24.08 -7.60
C PRO A 159 10.25 -24.05 -8.20
N ASP A 160 10.77 -22.83 -8.41
CA ASP A 160 12.18 -22.66 -8.74
C ASP A 160 13.04 -23.08 -7.54
N LYS A 161 13.91 -24.07 -7.75
CA LYS A 161 14.84 -24.59 -6.75
C LYS A 161 16.27 -24.09 -6.95
N SER A 162 16.52 -23.33 -8.01
CA SER A 162 17.83 -22.75 -8.31
C SER A 162 18.10 -21.48 -7.50
N THR A 163 17.05 -20.76 -7.12
CA THR A 163 17.15 -19.55 -6.29
C THR A 163 17.25 -19.90 -4.81
N ILE A 164 18.33 -19.48 -4.16
CA ILE A 164 18.51 -19.60 -2.71
C ILE A 164 18.11 -18.28 -2.06
N ILE A 165 17.09 -18.31 -1.20
CA ILE A 165 16.64 -17.15 -0.43
C ILE A 165 17.27 -17.22 0.97
N ILE A 166 18.03 -16.20 1.33
CA ILE A 166 18.65 -16.07 2.65
C ILE A 166 17.98 -14.91 3.37
N HIS A 167 17.38 -15.21 4.52
CA HIS A 167 16.83 -14.19 5.39
C HIS A 167 17.96 -13.53 6.19
N LEU A 168 18.22 -12.25 5.93
CA LEU A 168 19.21 -11.48 6.69
C LEU A 168 18.80 -11.38 8.16
N ASP A 169 19.77 -11.31 9.06
CA ASP A 169 19.51 -11.27 10.50
C ASP A 169 19.06 -9.87 10.97
N THR A 170 19.00 -9.70 12.29
CA THR A 170 18.54 -8.46 12.93
C THR A 170 19.52 -7.29 12.83
N MET A 171 20.69 -7.47 12.21
CA MET A 171 21.59 -6.37 11.89
C MET A 171 21.04 -5.53 10.75
N VAL A 172 20.31 -6.17 9.82
CA VAL A 172 19.57 -5.50 8.74
C VAL A 172 18.08 -5.50 9.03
N ASN A 173 17.46 -6.66 9.22
CA ASN A 173 16.01 -6.80 9.32
C ASN A 173 15.47 -6.36 10.69
N SER A 174 14.26 -5.79 10.70
CA SER A 174 13.59 -5.34 11.93
C SER A 174 12.19 -5.93 12.06
N LYS A 175 11.42 -5.45 13.05
CA LYS A 175 10.00 -5.82 13.21
C LYS A 175 9.06 -5.12 12.22
N VAL A 176 9.58 -4.11 11.51
CA VAL A 176 8.88 -3.39 10.46
C VAL A 176 9.58 -3.65 9.13
N SER A 177 9.00 -3.19 8.02
CA SER A 177 9.54 -3.45 6.70
C SER A 177 10.85 -2.70 6.42
N GLU A 178 11.77 -3.42 5.79
CA GLU A 178 12.92 -2.88 5.07
C GLU A 178 12.67 -2.99 3.57
N TYR A 179 12.92 -1.93 2.81
CA TYR A 179 12.61 -1.90 1.39
C TYR A 179 13.53 -0.97 0.61
N ALA A 180 13.44 -1.06 -0.73
CA ALA A 180 14.31 -0.39 -1.68
C ALA A 180 15.81 -0.55 -1.37
N PRO A 181 16.30 -1.81 -1.22
CA PRO A 181 17.71 -2.05 -0.97
C PRO A 181 18.54 -1.70 -2.21
N VAL A 182 19.64 -0.98 -2.01
CA VAL A 182 20.68 -0.79 -3.02
C VAL A 182 22.03 -1.02 -2.36
N GLN A 183 22.78 -1.97 -2.88
CA GLN A 183 24.12 -2.24 -2.41
C GLN A 183 25.14 -1.56 -3.33
N VAL A 184 26.03 -0.77 -2.75
CA VAL A 184 27.20 -0.21 -3.42
C VAL A 184 28.45 -0.66 -2.68
N ASP A 185 29.29 -1.41 -3.37
CA ASP A 185 30.41 -2.14 -2.78
C ASP A 185 29.95 -2.95 -1.54
N SER A 186 30.55 -2.70 -0.38
CA SER A 186 30.21 -3.33 0.89
C SER A 186 29.14 -2.58 1.69
N LEU A 187 28.53 -1.51 1.16
CA LEU A 187 27.55 -0.71 1.89
C LEU A 187 26.14 -0.91 1.32
N LEU A 188 25.26 -1.49 2.13
CA LEU A 188 23.85 -1.66 1.82
C LEU A 188 23.07 -0.44 2.28
N TYR A 189 22.43 0.25 1.34
CA TYR A 189 21.43 1.28 1.59
C TYR A 189 20.03 0.67 1.56
N PHE A 190 19.14 1.08 2.46
CA PHE A 190 17.75 0.66 2.43
C PHE A 190 16.87 1.65 3.21
N SER A 191 15.56 1.56 3.02
CA SER A 191 14.57 2.40 3.71
C SER A 191 13.82 1.59 4.77
N SER A 192 13.49 2.21 5.90
CA SER A 192 12.75 1.55 6.98
C SER A 192 12.00 2.57 7.84
N LEU A 193 10.89 2.13 8.43
CA LEU A 193 10.10 2.86 9.44
C LEU A 193 10.52 2.54 10.88
N ARG A 194 11.68 1.88 11.05
CA ARG A 194 12.16 1.44 12.37
C ARG A 194 12.31 2.61 13.32
N ASP A 195 11.95 2.35 14.58
CA ASP A 195 12.13 3.33 15.64
C ASP A 195 13.61 3.63 15.87
N GLY A 196 13.90 4.90 16.16
CA GLY A 196 15.16 5.28 16.80
C GLY A 196 15.27 4.68 18.20
N THR A 197 16.43 4.79 18.85
CA THR A 197 16.70 4.24 20.19
C THR A 197 15.87 4.83 21.33
N ASP A 198 14.97 5.77 21.03
CA ASP A 198 14.35 6.68 21.98
C ASP A 198 12.92 6.20 22.33
N ARG A 199 12.84 5.29 23.31
CA ARG A 199 11.62 4.57 23.71
C ARG A 199 10.55 5.43 24.40
N ASP A 200 10.85 6.69 24.70
CA ASP A 200 10.00 7.57 25.52
C ASP A 200 8.93 8.35 24.73
N LYS A 201 8.80 8.12 23.42
CA LYS A 201 7.90 8.91 22.56
C LYS A 201 6.64 8.15 22.16
N LYS A 202 5.76 7.88 23.13
CA LYS A 202 4.45 7.22 22.91
C LYS A 202 3.52 7.86 21.87
N ASN A 203 3.79 9.11 21.44
CA ASN A 203 2.90 9.90 20.58
C ASN A 203 3.58 10.59 19.38
N LYS A 204 4.82 10.21 18.97
CA LYS A 204 5.39 10.77 17.72
C LYS A 204 5.03 9.91 16.52
N ILE A 205 4.59 10.57 15.45
CA ILE A 205 4.51 9.97 14.11
C ILE A 205 5.92 9.54 13.69
N ASN A 206 6.05 8.28 13.29
CA ASN A 206 7.30 7.75 12.74
C ASN A 206 7.39 8.08 11.25
N TYR A 207 8.59 8.50 10.83
CA TYR A 207 8.88 8.81 9.44
C TYR A 207 9.82 7.76 8.87
N ASN A 208 9.63 7.44 7.59
CA ASN A 208 10.58 6.60 6.86
C ASN A 208 11.94 7.30 6.83
N LYS A 209 12.98 6.51 7.04
CA LYS A 209 14.36 6.96 7.00
C LYS A 209 15.19 6.02 6.16
N ILE A 210 16.28 6.55 5.61
CA ILE A 210 17.30 5.80 4.90
C ILE A 210 18.34 5.33 5.92
N TYR A 211 18.69 4.06 5.84
CA TYR A 211 19.69 3.41 6.68
C TYR A 211 20.80 2.84 5.82
N THR A 212 21.94 2.60 6.46
CA THR A 212 23.08 1.91 5.88
C THR A 212 23.48 0.74 6.75
N SER A 213 24.02 -0.31 6.16
CA SER A 213 24.64 -1.41 6.87
C SER A 213 25.84 -1.91 6.10
N PHE A 214 26.98 -2.04 6.79
CA PHE A 214 28.22 -2.49 6.17
C PHE A 214 28.27 -4.02 6.15
N GLN A 215 28.48 -4.60 4.99
CA GLN A 215 28.66 -6.03 4.78
C GLN A 215 30.10 -6.42 5.14
N GLU A 216 30.26 -7.25 6.17
CA GLU A 216 31.57 -7.72 6.63
C GLU A 216 32.02 -8.94 5.84
N ASP A 217 31.09 -9.85 5.58
CA ASP A 217 31.35 -11.10 4.87
C ASP A 217 30.04 -11.69 4.36
N SER A 218 29.91 -11.84 3.04
CA SER A 218 28.83 -12.58 2.37
C SER A 218 27.41 -12.18 2.82
N ILE A 219 26.88 -12.75 3.90
CA ILE A 219 25.54 -12.43 4.43
C ILE A 219 25.57 -11.78 5.83
N LYS A 220 26.76 -11.51 6.36
CA LYS A 220 26.99 -10.86 7.65
C LYS A 220 27.11 -9.36 7.45
N PHE A 221 26.28 -8.66 8.20
CA PHE A 221 26.15 -7.22 8.14
C PHE A 221 26.36 -6.63 9.53
N GLN A 222 26.93 -5.43 9.58
CA GLN A 222 26.98 -4.64 10.80
C GLN A 222 25.60 -4.09 11.13
N LYS A 223 25.38 -3.78 12.41
CA LYS A 223 24.15 -3.13 12.85
C LYS A 223 23.87 -1.88 12.01
N ALA A 224 22.68 -1.85 11.41
CA ALA A 224 22.25 -0.75 10.58
C ALA A 224 22.30 0.59 11.31
N LYS A 225 22.76 1.63 10.59
CA LYS A 225 22.91 3.00 11.06
C LYS A 225 22.04 3.91 10.21
N GLU A 226 21.33 4.82 10.86
CA GLU A 226 20.60 5.87 10.18
C GLU A 226 21.58 6.71 9.36
N LEU A 227 21.23 6.97 8.09
CA LEU A 227 21.99 7.90 7.26
C LEU A 227 21.86 9.32 7.83
N ASP A 228 22.85 10.17 7.59
CA ASP A 228 22.91 11.49 8.22
C ASP A 228 21.67 12.38 7.95
N SER A 229 21.56 13.47 8.71
CA SER A 229 20.44 14.42 8.63
C SER A 229 20.38 15.22 7.33
N LEU A 230 21.40 15.19 6.47
CA LEU A 230 21.32 15.74 5.11
C LEU A 230 20.27 14.97 4.29
N PHE A 231 20.14 13.66 4.54
CA PHE A 231 19.14 12.79 3.93
C PHE A 231 17.87 12.70 4.78
N ASN A 232 18.02 12.32 6.04
CA ASN A 232 16.90 12.05 6.95
C ASN A 232 16.43 13.32 7.65
N ARG A 233 15.65 14.14 6.93
CA ARG A 233 15.06 15.37 7.48
C ARG A 233 13.93 15.05 8.46
N GLU A 234 13.97 15.65 9.65
CA GLU A 234 12.90 15.53 10.64
C GLU A 234 11.54 16.00 10.08
N GLY A 235 10.48 15.25 10.39
CA GLY A 235 9.12 15.56 9.95
C GLY A 235 8.79 15.17 8.51
N MET A 236 9.71 14.51 7.79
CA MET A 236 9.49 14.06 6.41
C MET A 236 9.87 12.60 6.24
N HIS A 237 9.13 11.87 5.40
CA HIS A 237 9.51 10.53 4.97
C HIS A 237 10.63 10.65 3.94
N ASN A 238 11.74 9.93 4.13
CA ASN A 238 12.85 9.84 3.19
C ASN A 238 13.12 8.37 2.88
N ALA A 239 13.13 8.02 1.61
CA ALA A 239 13.23 6.62 1.17
C ALA A 239 13.76 6.51 -0.26
N ASN A 240 13.96 5.28 -0.73
CA ASN A 240 14.24 4.92 -2.11
C ASN A 240 15.50 5.59 -2.68
N THR A 241 16.67 5.08 -2.31
CA THR A 241 17.95 5.54 -2.86
C THR A 241 18.19 4.96 -4.26
N ALA A 242 18.67 5.78 -5.19
CA ALA A 242 19.23 5.35 -6.46
C ALA A 242 20.52 6.11 -6.77
N PHE A 243 21.59 5.40 -7.11
CA PHE A 243 22.88 5.99 -7.40
C PHE A 243 23.14 6.00 -8.90
N ASN A 244 23.81 7.05 -9.39
CA ASN A 244 24.33 7.02 -10.75
C ASN A 244 25.51 6.04 -10.88
N THR A 245 25.89 5.75 -12.12
CA THR A 245 26.91 4.72 -12.41
C THR A 245 28.23 4.93 -11.68
N ASN A 246 28.65 6.19 -11.52
CA ASN A 246 29.95 6.54 -10.94
C ASN A 246 29.86 6.83 -9.44
N PHE A 247 28.70 6.61 -8.81
CA PHE A 247 28.44 6.92 -7.40
C PHE A 247 28.77 8.38 -7.01
N THR A 248 28.70 9.30 -7.99
CA THR A 248 28.91 10.73 -7.77
C THR A 248 27.62 11.49 -7.50
N LYS A 249 26.47 10.84 -7.69
CA LYS A 249 25.15 11.40 -7.49
C LYS A 249 24.19 10.34 -6.94
N VAL A 250 23.35 10.74 -6.00
CA VAL A 250 22.26 9.94 -5.45
C VAL A 250 20.95 10.65 -5.65
N TYR A 251 19.90 9.90 -5.90
CA TYR A 251 18.51 10.31 -5.98
C TYR A 251 17.73 9.65 -4.85
N ILE A 252 16.83 10.39 -4.21
CA ILE A 252 15.94 9.86 -3.18
C ILE A 252 14.50 10.36 -3.38
N THR A 253 13.55 9.63 -2.81
CA THR A 253 12.20 10.14 -2.57
C THR A 253 12.13 10.85 -1.22
N ARG A 254 11.51 12.03 -1.21
CA ARG A 254 11.10 12.72 0.01
C ARG A 254 9.60 13.01 -0.04
N CYS A 255 8.86 12.61 0.98
CA CYS A 255 7.42 12.82 1.05
C CYS A 255 7.02 13.64 2.28
N GLU A 256 6.15 14.62 2.04
CA GLU A 256 5.41 15.34 3.07
C GLU A 256 4.07 14.64 3.30
N GLN A 257 3.78 14.28 4.54
CA GLN A 257 2.51 13.65 4.92
C GLN A 257 1.39 14.71 4.97
N LYS A 258 0.25 14.44 4.31
CA LYS A 258 -0.96 15.28 4.37
C LYS A 258 -2.00 14.74 5.33
N ASN A 259 -2.17 13.42 5.37
CA ASN A 259 -2.99 12.69 6.34
C ASN A 259 -2.43 11.27 6.55
N SER A 260 -3.20 10.34 7.11
CA SER A 260 -2.75 8.97 7.41
C SER A 260 -2.26 8.19 6.18
N GLN A 261 -2.79 8.46 4.99
CA GLN A 261 -2.47 7.71 3.75
C GLN A 261 -2.03 8.60 2.58
N ASP A 262 -2.29 9.91 2.63
CA ASP A 262 -1.94 10.84 1.55
C ASP A 262 -0.60 11.51 1.78
N PHE A 263 0.22 11.48 0.73
CA PHE A 263 1.56 12.04 0.71
C PHE A 263 1.78 12.88 -0.54
N VAL A 264 2.60 13.92 -0.42
CA VAL A 264 3.20 14.63 -1.54
C VAL A 264 4.66 14.24 -1.62
N CYS A 265 4.99 13.39 -2.58
CA CYS A 265 6.31 12.82 -2.79
C CYS A 265 7.01 13.48 -3.98
N GLU A 266 8.26 13.86 -3.76
CA GLU A 266 9.12 14.49 -4.74
C GLU A 266 10.51 13.86 -4.72
N ILE A 267 11.19 13.93 -5.86
CA ILE A 267 12.53 13.38 -6.03
C ILE A 267 13.57 14.48 -5.77
N TYR A 268 14.55 14.15 -4.95
CA TYR A 268 15.69 15.00 -4.61
C TYR A 268 16.98 14.31 -5.05
N SER A 269 18.04 15.10 -5.25
CA SER A 269 19.38 14.56 -5.51
C SER A 269 20.44 15.20 -4.62
N SER A 270 21.51 14.46 -4.35
CA SER A 270 22.73 14.98 -3.73
C SER A 270 23.95 14.57 -4.57
N ASP A 271 24.94 15.46 -4.63
CA ASP A 271 26.24 15.16 -5.23
C ASP A 271 27.20 14.61 -4.16
N PHE A 272 28.10 13.73 -4.55
CA PHE A 272 29.23 13.30 -3.73
C PHE A 272 30.46 14.14 -4.10
N LYS A 273 30.93 14.97 -3.16
CA LYS A 273 32.08 15.88 -3.35
C LYS A 273 32.98 15.83 -2.14
N ASN A 274 34.30 15.83 -2.34
CA ASN A 274 35.29 15.86 -1.25
C ASN A 274 35.07 14.79 -0.16
N GLY A 275 34.71 13.57 -0.58
CA GLY A 275 34.53 12.43 0.33
C GLY A 275 33.22 12.42 1.13
N HIS A 276 32.27 13.31 0.85
CA HIS A 276 30.97 13.32 1.52
C HIS A 276 29.83 13.75 0.59
N TRP A 277 28.62 13.30 0.92
CA TRP A 277 27.39 13.75 0.28
C TRP A 277 27.10 15.21 0.63
N GLN A 278 26.60 15.96 -0.34
CA GLN A 278 26.16 17.34 -0.16
C GLN A 278 24.70 17.40 0.32
N SER A 279 24.20 18.61 0.59
CA SER A 279 22.78 18.80 0.90
C SER A 279 21.88 18.40 -0.26
N LEU A 280 20.76 17.74 0.03
CA LEU A 280 19.77 17.36 -0.96
C LEU A 280 19.13 18.58 -1.63
N THR A 281 19.11 18.57 -2.95
CA THR A 281 18.46 19.57 -3.80
C THR A 281 17.27 18.93 -4.51
N LYS A 282 16.13 19.63 -4.53
CA LYS A 282 14.93 19.17 -5.22
C LYS A 282 15.19 19.12 -6.74
N LEU A 283 14.79 18.03 -7.39
CA LEU A 283 14.87 17.93 -8.85
C LEU A 283 13.91 18.92 -9.55
N PRO A 284 14.20 19.32 -10.80
CA PRO A 284 13.42 20.35 -11.48
C PRO A 284 11.99 19.88 -11.80
N SER A 285 11.12 20.81 -12.20
CA SER A 285 9.68 20.58 -12.40
C SER A 285 9.33 19.55 -13.48
N GLU A 286 10.25 19.31 -14.41
CA GLU A 286 10.18 18.27 -15.42
C GLU A 286 10.07 16.90 -14.74
N ILE A 287 10.87 16.68 -13.69
CA ILE A 287 10.85 15.46 -12.87
C ILE A 287 9.83 15.56 -11.73
N ASN A 288 9.71 16.70 -11.06
CA ASN A 288 8.73 16.91 -10.00
C ASN A 288 7.50 17.64 -10.53
N ALA A 289 6.71 16.94 -11.35
CA ALA A 289 5.53 17.51 -11.98
C ALA A 289 4.51 17.96 -10.92
N LYS A 290 4.07 19.22 -11.00
CA LYS A 290 3.17 19.82 -10.01
C LYS A 290 1.83 19.07 -9.94
N GLY A 291 1.34 18.82 -8.73
CA GLY A 291 0.05 18.15 -8.51
C GLY A 291 0.09 16.64 -8.71
N SER A 292 1.29 16.05 -8.82
CA SER A 292 1.50 14.61 -8.93
C SER A 292 2.54 14.15 -7.91
N ASN A 293 2.49 12.88 -7.55
CA ASN A 293 3.54 12.19 -6.84
C ASN A 293 4.63 11.75 -7.81
N ASN A 294 5.88 11.90 -7.39
CA ASN A 294 7.07 11.53 -8.14
C ASN A 294 8.00 10.82 -7.16
N THR A 295 8.19 9.52 -7.35
CA THR A 295 8.78 8.67 -6.31
C THR A 295 9.55 7.49 -6.89
N GLN A 296 10.24 6.76 -6.02
CA GLN A 296 10.95 5.53 -6.32
C GLN A 296 11.89 5.69 -7.53
N PRO A 297 12.85 6.63 -7.44
CA PRO A 297 13.82 6.81 -8.51
C PRO A 297 14.63 5.52 -8.69
N ALA A 298 14.99 5.25 -9.93
CA ALA A 298 15.93 4.20 -10.31
C ALA A 298 16.78 4.69 -11.48
N ILE A 299 18.08 4.41 -11.42
CA ILE A 299 18.98 4.72 -12.52
C ILE A 299 19.09 3.50 -13.42
N GLY A 300 18.93 3.73 -14.72
CA GLY A 300 19.06 2.73 -15.77
C GLY A 300 19.61 3.35 -17.06
N PHE A 301 19.40 2.66 -18.17
CA PHE A 301 19.97 3.06 -19.46
C PHE A 301 18.95 2.96 -20.60
N LEU A 302 19.06 3.87 -21.56
CA LEU A 302 18.32 3.86 -22.83
C LEU A 302 19.33 3.83 -23.97
N GLY A 303 19.74 2.61 -24.35
CA GLY A 303 20.96 2.45 -25.14
C GLY A 303 22.17 2.77 -24.27
N GLU A 304 23.01 3.70 -24.73
CA GLU A 304 24.20 4.15 -24.00
C GLU A 304 23.93 5.34 -23.05
N ASP A 305 22.75 5.94 -23.12
CA ASP A 305 22.41 7.13 -22.34
C ASP A 305 21.88 6.72 -20.95
N GLU A 306 22.43 7.30 -19.89
CA GLU A 306 21.90 7.14 -18.53
C GLU A 306 20.51 7.78 -18.45
N ALA A 307 19.58 7.13 -17.76
CA ALA A 307 18.21 7.59 -17.61
C ALA A 307 17.72 7.41 -16.17
N LEU A 308 16.94 8.38 -15.71
CA LEU A 308 16.20 8.30 -14.45
C LEU A 308 14.81 7.73 -14.73
N PHE A 309 14.56 6.51 -14.27
CA PHE A 309 13.24 5.90 -14.17
C PHE A 309 12.61 6.29 -12.83
N PHE A 310 11.30 6.49 -12.80
CA PHE A 310 10.57 6.82 -11.59
C PHE A 310 9.08 6.52 -11.73
N ALA A 311 8.39 6.32 -10.61
CA ALA A 311 6.94 6.13 -10.58
C ALA A 311 6.23 7.49 -10.42
N SER A 312 5.17 7.73 -11.19
CA SER A 312 4.40 8.98 -11.12
C SER A 312 2.96 8.83 -11.63
N ASN A 313 2.02 9.50 -10.95
CA ASN A 313 0.64 9.69 -11.40
C ASN A 313 0.43 11.01 -12.15
N ARG A 314 1.47 11.52 -12.82
CA ARG A 314 1.39 12.74 -13.63
C ARG A 314 0.43 12.58 -14.81
N PRO A 315 -0.16 13.69 -15.33
CA PRO A 315 -1.01 13.65 -16.51
C PRO A 315 -0.31 13.06 -17.74
N GLY A 316 -1.07 12.32 -18.55
CA GLY A 316 -0.57 11.65 -19.76
C GLY A 316 -0.09 10.21 -19.54
N GLY A 317 -0.35 9.64 -18.36
CA GLY A 317 -0.18 8.21 -18.08
C GLY A 317 -1.32 7.34 -18.59
N GLU A 318 -1.14 6.03 -18.44
CA GLU A 318 -2.06 4.95 -18.79
C GLU A 318 -2.96 4.55 -17.63
N GLY A 319 -2.45 4.60 -16.40
CA GLY A 319 -3.13 4.10 -15.20
C GLY A 319 -3.08 5.05 -14.01
N LYS A 320 -2.83 4.49 -12.84
CA LYS A 320 -2.75 5.21 -11.57
C LYS A 320 -1.34 5.77 -11.41
N MET A 321 -0.45 5.04 -10.73
CA MET A 321 0.98 5.29 -10.79
C MET A 321 1.56 4.59 -12.01
N ASP A 322 2.32 5.31 -12.82
CA ASP A 322 2.98 4.76 -14.01
C ASP A 322 4.50 4.84 -13.86
N ILE A 323 5.22 3.99 -14.58
CA ILE A 323 6.66 4.17 -14.81
C ILE A 323 6.88 5.21 -15.92
N TRP A 324 7.67 6.21 -15.56
CA TRP A 324 8.19 7.24 -16.44
C TRP A 324 9.71 7.18 -16.46
N TYR A 325 10.31 7.71 -17.52
CA TYR A 325 11.75 7.86 -17.59
C TYR A 325 12.14 9.21 -18.20
N SER A 326 13.32 9.69 -17.86
CA SER A 326 13.95 10.86 -18.48
C SER A 326 15.43 10.59 -18.70
N LYS A 327 15.92 10.90 -19.91
CA LYS A 327 17.35 10.86 -20.21
C LYS A 327 18.09 11.92 -19.41
N ILE A 328 19.25 11.55 -18.90
CA ILE A 328 20.15 12.44 -18.17
C ILE A 328 21.23 12.90 -19.13
N ASN A 329 21.26 14.19 -19.42
CA ASN A 329 22.28 14.80 -20.27
C ASN A 329 23.64 14.84 -19.55
N LYS A 330 24.71 15.04 -20.32
CA LYS A 330 26.08 15.09 -19.79
C LYS A 330 26.31 16.20 -18.77
N ASP A 331 25.52 17.28 -18.83
CA ASP A 331 25.56 18.39 -17.87
C ASP A 331 24.71 18.12 -16.60
N GLY A 332 24.06 16.96 -16.53
CA GLY A 332 23.17 16.56 -15.44
C GLY A 332 21.73 17.10 -15.56
N SER A 333 21.40 17.80 -16.65
CA SER A 333 20.02 18.19 -16.94
C SER A 333 19.17 17.00 -17.39
N PHE A 334 17.86 17.11 -17.21
CA PHE A 334 16.90 16.08 -17.58
C PHE A 334 16.18 16.46 -18.86
N GLU A 335 16.03 15.51 -19.78
CA GLU A 335 15.09 15.66 -20.87
C GLU A 335 13.64 15.59 -20.37
N ARG A 336 12.68 15.96 -21.22
CA ARG A 336 11.26 15.83 -20.90
C ARG A 336 10.93 14.35 -20.62
N PRO A 337 10.30 14.02 -19.47
CA PRO A 337 9.98 12.63 -19.19
C PRO A 337 8.97 12.02 -20.17
N VAL A 338 9.17 10.75 -20.44
CA VAL A 338 8.37 9.94 -21.35
C VAL A 338 7.74 8.79 -20.57
N ASN A 339 6.47 8.51 -20.82
CA ASN A 339 5.77 7.37 -20.25
C ASN A 339 6.33 6.07 -20.85
N ALA A 340 6.57 5.04 -20.03
CA ALA A 340 7.12 3.76 -20.48
C ALA A 340 6.19 2.97 -21.43
N GLY A 341 4.94 3.44 -21.60
CA GLY A 341 3.97 2.95 -22.56
C GLY A 341 3.24 1.69 -22.11
N LYS A 342 2.19 1.33 -22.85
CA LYS A 342 1.20 0.27 -22.53
C LYS A 342 1.73 -1.16 -22.37
N LYS A 343 3.01 -1.40 -22.68
CA LYS A 343 3.66 -2.68 -22.42
C LYS A 343 4.17 -2.78 -20.98
N VAL A 344 4.48 -1.64 -20.38
CA VAL A 344 4.91 -1.52 -18.99
C VAL A 344 3.71 -1.11 -18.14
N ASN A 345 3.11 0.03 -18.49
CA ASN A 345 2.04 0.66 -17.73
C ASN A 345 0.67 0.10 -18.11
N THR A 346 -0.21 -0.02 -17.12
CA THR A 346 -1.53 -0.64 -17.21
C THR A 346 -2.61 0.32 -16.73
N LEU A 347 -3.78 -0.19 -16.32
CA LEU A 347 -4.84 0.61 -15.72
C LEU A 347 -4.65 0.83 -14.21
N ASP A 348 -3.76 0.08 -13.56
CA ASP A 348 -3.50 0.20 -12.12
C ASP A 348 -2.11 0.81 -11.85
N ASP A 349 -1.44 0.39 -10.76
CA ASP A 349 -0.19 0.96 -10.29
C ASP A 349 0.99 0.14 -10.79
N GLU A 350 1.90 0.78 -11.50
CA GLU A 350 3.26 0.33 -11.76
C GLU A 350 4.26 1.18 -10.99
N ILE A 351 5.00 0.53 -10.10
CA ILE A 351 5.85 1.17 -9.11
C ILE A 351 7.20 0.45 -8.96
N THR A 352 8.09 1.03 -8.17
CA THR A 352 9.39 0.48 -7.77
C THR A 352 10.23 -0.01 -8.97
N PRO A 353 10.53 0.86 -9.96
CA PRO A 353 11.40 0.46 -11.05
C PRO A 353 12.77 0.05 -10.52
N PHE A 354 13.37 -0.97 -11.14
CA PHE A 354 14.72 -1.43 -10.87
C PHE A 354 15.37 -1.88 -12.17
N PHE A 355 16.48 -1.24 -12.54
CA PHE A 355 17.20 -1.59 -13.75
C PHE A 355 18.36 -2.54 -13.43
N CYS A 356 18.28 -3.79 -13.88
CA CYS A 356 19.41 -4.71 -13.82
C CYS A 356 20.39 -4.34 -14.94
N LYS A 357 21.41 -3.53 -14.62
CA LYS A 357 22.43 -3.13 -15.60
C LYS A 357 23.12 -4.33 -16.28
N PRO A 358 23.56 -5.39 -15.57
CA PRO A 358 24.15 -6.56 -16.22
C PRO A 358 23.20 -7.32 -17.16
N CYS A 359 21.90 -7.31 -16.85
CA CYS A 359 20.87 -7.99 -17.63
C CYS A 359 20.37 -7.12 -18.81
N GLY A 360 20.47 -5.79 -18.69
CA GLY A 360 19.82 -4.85 -19.61
C GLY A 360 18.29 -4.84 -19.47
N GLU A 361 17.76 -5.20 -18.29
CA GLU A 361 16.33 -5.42 -18.05
C GLU A 361 15.79 -4.47 -16.99
N LEU A 362 14.57 -3.97 -17.20
CA LEU A 362 13.81 -3.19 -16.23
C LEU A 362 12.79 -4.09 -15.53
N PHE A 363 12.92 -4.22 -14.23
CA PHE A 363 11.95 -4.84 -13.35
C PHE A 363 11.11 -3.75 -12.68
N PHE A 364 9.86 -4.06 -12.37
CA PHE A 364 8.93 -3.18 -11.67
C PHE A 364 7.85 -4.02 -10.99
N SER A 365 7.16 -3.45 -10.02
CA SER A 365 5.99 -4.07 -9.39
C SER A 365 4.73 -3.53 -10.06
N SER A 366 3.76 -4.39 -10.33
CA SER A 366 2.45 -4.00 -10.87
C SER A 366 1.33 -4.59 -10.04
N THR A 367 0.27 -3.82 -9.86
CA THR A 367 -0.99 -4.31 -9.28
C THR A 367 -1.97 -4.81 -10.35
N TRP A 368 -1.60 -4.80 -11.64
CA TRP A 368 -2.42 -5.31 -12.74
C TRP A 368 -1.93 -6.64 -13.33
N HIS A 369 -0.65 -6.72 -13.73
CA HIS A 369 -0.07 -7.82 -14.53
C HIS A 369 -0.25 -9.21 -13.92
#